data_AF-A0A1Q9XID6-F1
#
_entry.id   AF-A0A1Q9XID6-F1
#
_cell.length_a   1.000
_cell.length_b   1.000
_cell.length_c   1.000
_cell.angle_alpha   90.00
_cell.angle_beta   90.00
_cell.angle_gamma   90.00
#
_symmetry.space_group_name_H-M   'P 1'
#
loop_
_entity.id
_entity.type
_entity.pdbx_description
1 polymer ?
#
loop_
_entity_poly.entity_id
_entity_poly.type
_entity_poly.pdbx_seq_one_letter_code
_entity_poly.pdbx_strand_id
1 'polypeptide(L)'
;MAIKFSTALREGLVVSGPLRTLLNECVVRIYSGSVPVSPDSAIGSAVLLAEISAGGTGTPLTFESAAPNGVLSKSVAENWTGTVIANGSPTFFRLVKPGDTGNAGTTDVRLQGTAGSPGNDMVITELPLITGAPQSFDFFQIAIPEQ
;
A
#
# COMPACT_ATOMS: atom_id res chain seq x y z
N MET A 1 -11.89 10.43 4.33
CA MET A 1 -11.03 9.38 3.72
C MET A 1 -10.83 9.72 2.26
N ALA A 2 -9.58 9.63 1.83
CA ALA A 2 -9.16 9.69 0.44
C ALA A 2 -7.73 9.16 0.40
N ILE A 3 -7.46 8.23 -0.51
CA ILE A 3 -6.11 7.82 -0.84
C ILE A 3 -5.28 9.05 -1.24
N LYS A 4 -4.04 9.13 -0.74
CA LYS A 4 -3.09 10.21 -1.03
C LYS A 4 -1.96 9.70 -1.92
N PHE A 5 -1.55 10.51 -2.88
CA PHE A 5 -0.43 10.24 -3.77
C PHE A 5 0.77 11.13 -3.42
N SER A 6 1.97 10.55 -3.40
CA SER A 6 3.22 11.31 -3.21
C SER A 6 3.45 12.31 -4.33
N THR A 7 4.38 13.23 -4.11
CA THR A 7 4.79 14.18 -5.15
C THR A 7 5.31 13.45 -6.39
N ALA A 8 6.25 12.51 -6.24
CA ALA A 8 6.74 11.69 -7.36
C ALA A 8 5.64 10.88 -8.07
N LEU A 9 4.66 10.34 -7.34
CA LEU A 9 3.56 9.59 -7.98
C LEU A 9 2.69 10.51 -8.84
N ARG A 10 2.34 11.70 -8.33
CA ARG A 10 1.53 12.67 -9.09
C ARG A 10 2.28 13.18 -10.33
N GLU A 11 3.55 13.52 -10.19
CA GLU A 11 4.39 13.96 -11.32
C GLU A 11 4.57 12.83 -12.35
N GLY A 12 4.83 11.61 -11.88
CA GLY A 12 4.97 10.44 -12.75
C GLY A 12 3.70 10.13 -13.54
N LEU A 13 2.52 10.32 -12.94
CA LEU A 13 1.24 10.13 -13.64
C LEU A 13 1.03 11.11 -14.78
N VAL A 14 1.58 12.32 -14.67
CA VAL A 14 1.45 13.38 -15.68
C VAL A 14 2.51 13.23 -16.78
N VAL A 15 3.73 12.79 -16.43
CA VAL A 15 4.89 12.88 -17.32
C VAL A 15 5.44 11.52 -17.75
N SER A 16 5.44 10.52 -16.86
CA SER A 16 6.24 9.30 -17.02
C SER A 16 5.43 8.08 -17.49
N GLY A 17 4.16 7.97 -17.12
CA GLY A 17 3.32 6.87 -17.58
C GLY A 17 2.13 6.55 -16.69
N PRO A 18 1.38 5.48 -17.02
CA PRO A 18 0.18 5.10 -16.30
C PRO A 18 0.49 4.62 -14.87
N LEU A 19 -0.52 4.71 -14.00
CA LEU A 19 -0.46 4.30 -12.59
C LEU A 19 0.15 2.90 -12.40
N ARG A 20 -0.23 1.95 -13.26
CA ARG A 20 0.29 0.59 -13.26
C ARG A 20 1.80 0.54 -13.34
N THR A 21 2.41 1.31 -14.25
CA THR A 21 3.87 1.31 -14.43
C THR A 21 4.57 1.87 -13.19
N LEU A 22 4.01 2.93 -12.60
CA LEU A 22 4.61 3.59 -11.44
C LEU A 22 4.51 2.72 -10.17
N LEU A 23 3.40 2.01 -9.99
CA LEU A 23 3.14 1.16 -8.82
C LEU A 23 3.57 -0.29 -9.00
N ASN A 24 3.80 -0.79 -10.21
CA ASN A 24 4.37 -2.14 -10.39
C ASN A 24 5.67 -2.28 -9.61
N GLU A 25 5.96 -3.49 -9.15
CA GLU A 25 7.13 -3.79 -8.32
C GLU A 25 7.13 -3.03 -6.97
N CYS A 26 5.95 -2.68 -6.45
CA CYS A 26 5.81 -2.20 -5.08
C CYS A 26 5.63 -3.35 -4.08
N VAL A 27 5.66 -3.02 -2.80
CA VAL A 27 5.13 -3.83 -1.69
C VAL A 27 4.10 -3.01 -0.93
N VAL A 28 3.17 -3.67 -0.24
CA VAL A 28 2.25 -2.98 0.68
C VAL A 28 2.80 -3.10 2.09
N ARG A 29 2.98 -1.97 2.78
CA ARG A 29 3.40 -1.92 4.17
C ARG A 29 2.28 -1.38 5.04
N ILE A 30 1.93 -2.12 6.09
CA ILE A 30 0.83 -1.80 7.02
C ILE A 30 1.44 -1.34 8.34
N TYR A 31 0.96 -0.22 8.88
CA TYR A 31 1.54 0.42 10.05
C TYR A 31 0.53 0.73 11.14
N SER A 32 0.97 0.69 12.40
CA SER A 32 0.30 1.31 13.55
C SER A 32 0.98 2.63 13.92
N GLY A 33 0.20 3.56 14.48
CA GLY A 33 0.71 4.84 14.98
C GLY A 33 0.00 6.04 14.36
N SER A 34 0.62 7.21 14.46
CA SER A 34 0.08 8.45 13.87
C SER A 34 0.16 8.39 12.35
N VAL A 35 -0.98 8.55 11.67
CA VAL A 35 -1.03 8.59 10.20
C VAL A 35 -0.26 9.82 9.70
N PRO A 36 0.77 9.65 8.85
CA PRO A 36 1.50 10.79 8.29
C PRO A 36 0.58 11.70 7.48
N VAL A 37 0.79 13.02 7.55
CA VAL A 37 -0.06 14.02 6.88
C VAL A 37 -0.05 13.87 5.35
N SER A 38 1.06 13.40 4.79
CA SER A 38 1.28 13.16 3.37
C SER A 38 2.11 11.87 3.18
N PRO A 39 2.00 11.17 2.05
CA PRO A 39 2.96 10.13 1.66
C PRO A 39 4.43 10.63 1.63
N ASP A 40 4.65 11.93 1.39
CA ASP A 40 5.98 12.55 1.39
C ASP A 40 6.55 12.74 2.81
N SER A 41 5.71 12.65 3.84
CA SER A 41 6.14 12.80 5.24
C SER A 41 6.79 11.52 5.75
N ALA A 42 7.74 11.66 6.67
CA ALA A 42 8.33 10.51 7.36
C ALA A 42 7.25 9.74 8.15
N ILE A 43 7.43 8.42 8.29
CA ILE A 43 6.55 7.58 9.11
C ILE A 43 6.70 7.85 10.62
N GLY A 44 7.72 8.60 11.02
CA GLY A 44 7.97 8.95 12.41
C GLY A 44 8.20 7.71 13.27
N SER A 45 7.45 7.60 14.38
CA SER A 45 7.51 6.45 15.30
C SER A 45 6.49 5.35 14.96
N ALA A 46 5.90 5.35 13.76
CA ALA A 46 4.96 4.31 13.36
C ALA A 46 5.65 2.95 13.30
N VAL A 47 4.95 1.90 13.74
CA VAL A 47 5.48 0.54 13.77
C VAL A 47 4.99 -0.21 12.54
N LEU A 48 5.91 -0.83 11.80
CA LEU A 48 5.56 -1.74 10.71
C LEU A 48 4.95 -3.01 11.30
N LEU A 49 3.68 -3.27 10.96
CA LEU A 49 2.96 -4.45 11.42
C LEU A 49 3.14 -5.63 10.45
N ALA A 50 3.08 -5.37 9.13
CA ALA A 50 3.26 -6.38 8.11
C ALA A 50 3.75 -5.74 6.79
N GLU A 51 4.54 -6.49 6.03
CA GLU A 51 4.85 -6.22 4.63
C GLU A 51 4.20 -7.32 3.78
N ILE A 52 3.43 -6.92 2.80
CA ILE A 52 2.72 -7.81 1.88
C ILE A 52 3.43 -7.77 0.53
N SER A 53 3.75 -8.97 0.05
CA SER A 53 4.51 -9.21 -1.18
C SER A 53 3.90 -10.39 -1.93
N ALA A 54 4.36 -10.65 -3.16
CA ALA A 54 3.93 -11.85 -3.89
C ALA A 54 4.53 -13.08 -3.18
N GLY A 55 3.67 -14.01 -2.78
CA GLY A 55 4.03 -15.22 -2.03
C GLY A 55 4.53 -14.98 -0.60
N GLY A 56 4.57 -13.74 -0.11
CA GLY A 56 5.05 -13.41 1.25
C GLY A 56 6.56 -13.54 1.46
N THR A 57 7.35 -13.60 0.39
CA THR A 57 8.83 -13.78 0.45
C THR A 57 9.62 -12.53 0.04
N GLY A 58 8.98 -11.35 0.01
CA GLY A 58 9.59 -10.09 -0.44
C GLY A 58 9.58 -9.86 -1.95
N THR A 59 9.05 -10.81 -2.74
CA THR A 59 8.89 -10.64 -4.20
C THR A 59 7.96 -9.46 -4.48
N PRO A 60 8.38 -8.46 -5.27
CA PRO A 60 7.55 -7.30 -5.56
C PRO A 60 6.23 -7.66 -6.24
N LEU A 61 5.21 -6.85 -5.98
CA LEU A 61 3.83 -7.04 -6.44
C LEU A 61 3.65 -6.56 -7.88
N THR A 62 2.77 -7.24 -8.63
CA THR A 62 2.34 -6.79 -9.96
C THR A 62 0.84 -6.62 -10.06
N PHE A 63 0.43 -5.69 -10.92
CA PHE A 63 -0.97 -5.43 -11.22
C PHE A 63 -1.38 -6.01 -12.57
N GLU A 64 -2.68 -6.26 -12.71
CA GLU A 64 -3.30 -6.68 -13.96
C GLU A 64 -2.94 -5.78 -15.13
N SER A 65 -2.84 -6.37 -16.32
CA SER A 65 -2.47 -5.64 -17.53
C SER A 65 -3.55 -4.71 -18.04
N ALA A 66 -4.81 -5.00 -17.70
CA ALA A 66 -5.98 -4.19 -18.01
C ALA A 66 -6.53 -3.53 -16.75
N ALA A 67 -7.07 -2.31 -16.92
CA ALA A 67 -7.75 -1.56 -15.86
C ALA A 67 -9.11 -1.05 -16.39
N PRO A 68 -10.09 -1.95 -16.63
CA PRO A 68 -11.41 -1.54 -17.13
C PRO A 68 -12.06 -0.54 -16.18
N ASN A 69 -12.76 0.46 -16.74
CA ASN A 69 -13.43 1.53 -15.98
C ASN A 69 -12.51 2.28 -15.00
N GLY A 70 -11.20 2.37 -15.29
CA GLY A 70 -10.24 3.04 -14.43
C GLY A 70 -9.89 2.29 -13.15
N VAL A 71 -10.19 0.99 -13.06
CA VAL A 71 -9.93 0.15 -11.89
C VAL A 71 -8.70 -0.71 -12.10
N LEU A 72 -7.60 -0.37 -11.44
CA LEU A 72 -6.39 -1.17 -11.42
C LEU A 72 -6.48 -2.23 -10.32
N SER A 73 -6.38 -3.51 -10.68
CA SER A 73 -6.51 -4.64 -9.75
C SER A 73 -5.17 -5.36 -9.54
N LYS A 74 -5.00 -5.93 -8.34
CA LYS A 74 -3.96 -6.94 -8.04
C LYS A 74 -3.95 -8.02 -9.13
N SER A 75 -2.77 -8.52 -9.51
CA SER A 75 -2.62 -9.67 -10.39
C SER A 75 -3.25 -10.93 -9.76
N VAL A 76 -4.17 -11.60 -10.48
CA VAL A 76 -4.78 -12.85 -10.01
C VAL A 76 -3.81 -14.03 -10.01
N ALA A 77 -2.69 -13.91 -10.74
CA ALA A 77 -1.62 -14.89 -10.75
C ALA A 77 -0.74 -14.85 -9.49
N GLU A 78 -0.89 -13.81 -8.67
CA GLU A 78 -0.09 -13.61 -7.47
C GLU A 78 -0.92 -13.78 -6.20
N ASN A 79 -0.38 -14.56 -5.26
CA ASN A 79 -0.88 -14.56 -3.90
C ASN A 79 -0.25 -13.41 -3.12
N TRP A 80 -1.00 -12.33 -2.88
CA TRP A 80 -0.53 -11.19 -2.10
C TRP A 80 -0.70 -11.51 -0.62
N THR A 81 0.41 -11.80 0.05
CA THR A 81 0.41 -12.23 1.46
C THR A 81 1.65 -11.76 2.21
N GLY A 82 1.59 -11.79 3.53
CA GLY A 82 2.69 -11.48 4.43
C GLY A 82 2.41 -11.99 5.83
N THR A 83 3.44 -12.02 6.67
CA THR A 83 3.32 -12.40 8.08
C THR A 83 3.39 -11.16 8.95
N VAL A 84 2.51 -11.05 9.94
CA VAL A 84 2.58 -9.96 10.92
C VAL A 84 3.88 -10.09 11.72
N ILE A 85 4.66 -9.02 11.76
CA ILE A 85 5.96 -8.95 12.46
C ILE A 85 5.85 -8.24 13.82
N ALA A 86 4.80 -7.46 14.05
CA ALA A 86 4.57 -6.75 15.30
C ALA A 86 3.07 -6.71 15.66
N ASN A 87 2.77 -6.80 16.95
CA ASN A 87 1.41 -6.64 17.46
C ASN A 87 0.95 -5.18 17.32
N GLY A 88 -0.30 -4.96 16.88
CA GLY A 88 -0.89 -3.63 16.91
C GLY A 88 -2.16 -3.46 16.11
N SER A 89 -2.85 -2.35 16.36
CA SER A 89 -3.97 -1.91 15.55
C SER A 89 -3.46 -1.11 14.35
N PRO A 90 -3.72 -1.54 13.11
CA PRO A 90 -3.33 -0.81 11.92
C PRO A 90 -4.07 0.53 11.87
N THR A 91 -3.42 1.52 11.29
CA THR A 91 -3.93 2.90 11.18
C THR A 91 -3.76 3.46 9.77
N PHE A 92 -2.68 3.08 9.09
CA PHE A 92 -2.45 3.42 7.69
C PHE A 92 -1.65 2.33 6.99
N PHE A 93 -1.64 2.40 5.66
CA PHE A 93 -0.76 1.60 4.82
C PHE A 93 -0.07 2.48 3.79
N ARG A 94 1.03 1.98 3.22
CA ARG A 94 1.65 2.56 2.03
C ARG A 94 1.93 1.48 0.99
N LEU A 95 1.70 1.79 -0.28
CA LEU A 95 2.37 1.11 -1.39
C LEU A 95 3.67 1.85 -1.66
N VAL A 96 4.78 1.12 -1.61
CA VAL A 96 6.13 1.68 -1.76
C VAL A 96 7.02 0.73 -2.55
N LYS A 97 8.13 1.23 -3.12
CA LYS A 97 9.17 0.33 -3.62
C LYS A 97 9.85 -0.41 -2.46
N PRO A 98 10.34 -1.65 -2.65
CA PRO A 98 10.97 -2.42 -1.56
C PRO A 98 12.10 -1.68 -0.81
N GLY A 99 12.87 -0.85 -1.52
CA GLY A 99 13.95 -0.04 -0.96
C GLY A 99 13.53 1.24 -0.23
N ASP A 100 12.22 1.53 -0.13
CA ASP A 100 11.72 2.71 0.58
C ASP A 100 12.09 2.66 2.07
N THR A 101 12.58 3.78 2.60
CA THR A 101 13.08 3.86 3.99
C THR A 101 12.06 4.45 4.97
N GLY A 102 10.90 4.90 4.48
CA GLY A 102 9.89 5.59 5.30
C GLY A 102 10.28 7.02 5.70
N ASN A 103 11.41 7.54 5.22
CA ASN A 103 11.86 8.90 5.50
C ASN A 103 11.05 9.96 4.74
N ALA A 104 11.14 11.21 5.18
CA ALA A 104 10.54 12.32 4.45
C ALA A 104 11.25 12.50 3.11
N GLY A 105 10.49 12.73 2.04
CA GLY A 105 11.03 12.86 0.69
C GLY A 105 9.93 13.00 -0.36
N THR A 106 10.27 13.66 -1.47
CA THR A 106 9.35 13.90 -2.59
C THR A 106 9.63 13.02 -3.80
N THR A 107 10.76 12.30 -3.80
CA THR A 107 11.25 11.47 -4.92
C THR A 107 10.70 10.05 -4.89
N ASP A 108 10.23 9.58 -3.73
CA ASP A 108 9.73 8.23 -3.57
C ASP A 108 8.29 8.11 -4.10
N VAL A 109 8.05 7.13 -4.96
CA VAL A 109 6.69 6.80 -5.42
C VAL A 109 5.96 6.10 -4.27
N ARG A 110 4.95 6.78 -3.71
CA ARG A 110 4.15 6.28 -2.60
C ARG A 110 2.68 6.57 -2.81
N LEU A 111 1.86 5.59 -2.47
CA LEU A 111 0.42 5.75 -2.26
C LEU A 111 0.13 5.45 -0.79
N GLN A 112 -0.64 6.30 -0.13
CA GLN A 112 -1.00 6.13 1.28
C GLN A 112 -2.51 6.15 1.47
N GLY A 113 -3.02 5.24 2.28
CA GLY A 113 -4.42 5.20 2.72
C GLY A 113 -4.53 4.87 4.21
N THR A 114 -5.73 5.02 4.78
CA THR A 114 -6.00 4.53 6.14
C THR A 114 -6.22 3.02 6.15
N ALA A 115 -5.89 2.36 7.26
CA ALA A 115 -6.08 0.93 7.43
C ALA A 115 -6.74 0.66 8.79
N GLY A 116 -7.66 -0.30 8.86
CA GLY A 116 -8.34 -0.64 10.11
C GLY A 116 -9.70 -1.30 9.91
N SER A 117 -10.59 -1.09 10.87
CA SER A 117 -11.96 -1.59 10.85
C SER A 117 -12.76 -1.01 9.66
N PRO A 118 -13.97 -1.51 9.36
CA PRO A 118 -14.81 -0.97 8.28
C PRO A 118 -14.94 0.55 8.33
N GLY A 119 -14.90 1.20 7.17
CA GLY A 119 -14.79 2.65 7.06
C GLY A 119 -13.34 3.15 7.08
N ASN A 120 -12.37 2.34 6.67
CA ASN A 120 -11.01 2.75 6.30
C ASN A 120 -10.78 2.42 4.81
N ASP A 121 -9.75 3.02 4.19
CA ASP A 121 -9.42 2.74 2.80
C ASP A 121 -9.03 1.26 2.59
N MET A 122 -8.30 0.70 3.56
CA MET A 122 -8.02 -0.73 3.70
C MET A 122 -8.76 -1.30 4.91
N VAL A 123 -9.68 -2.22 4.64
CA VAL A 123 -10.46 -2.89 5.69
C VAL A 123 -9.76 -4.19 6.09
N ILE A 124 -9.49 -4.33 7.39
CA ILE A 124 -8.93 -5.52 8.02
C ILE A 124 -9.94 -6.00 9.05
N THR A 125 -10.39 -7.25 8.91
CA THR A 125 -11.49 -7.81 9.71
C THR A 125 -11.04 -8.29 11.08
N GLU A 126 -9.86 -8.91 11.15
CA GLU A 126 -9.30 -9.45 12.40
C GLU A 126 -8.30 -8.45 12.99
N LEU A 127 -8.71 -7.79 14.07
CA LEU A 127 -7.94 -6.78 14.78
C LEU A 127 -7.85 -7.14 16.28
N PRO A 128 -6.73 -6.85 16.96
CA PRO A 128 -5.50 -6.28 16.41
C PRO A 128 -4.72 -7.31 15.56
N LEU A 129 -3.77 -6.83 14.75
CA LEU A 129 -2.80 -7.72 14.12
C LEU A 129 -1.91 -8.31 15.20
N ILE A 130 -1.73 -9.63 15.17
CA ILE A 130 -0.91 -10.40 16.11
C ILE A 130 0.27 -11.01 15.38
N THR A 131 1.49 -10.85 15.92
CA THR A 131 2.73 -11.37 15.36
C THR A 131 2.61 -12.87 15.06
N GLY A 132 3.08 -13.27 13.88
CA GLY A 132 3.03 -14.65 13.39
C GLY A 132 1.74 -15.02 12.66
N ALA A 133 0.67 -14.23 12.78
CA ALA A 133 -0.53 -14.44 11.98
C ALA A 133 -0.27 -14.05 10.51
N PRO A 134 -0.80 -14.80 9.54
CA PRO A 134 -0.76 -14.38 8.14
C PRO A 134 -1.72 -13.21 7.91
N GLN A 135 -1.38 -12.35 6.95
CA GLN A 135 -2.24 -11.32 6.38
C GLN A 135 -2.20 -11.48 4.87
N SER A 136 -3.37 -11.76 4.28
CA SER A 136 -3.53 -11.94 2.85
C SER A 136 -4.54 -10.94 2.30
N PHE A 137 -4.31 -10.48 1.08
CA PHE A 137 -5.29 -9.72 0.33
C PHE A 137 -5.93 -10.63 -0.71
N ASP A 138 -7.19 -10.99 -0.50
CA ASP A 138 -7.98 -11.63 -1.56
C ASP A 138 -8.31 -10.64 -2.66
N PHE A 139 -8.61 -9.40 -2.26
CA PHE A 139 -9.02 -8.31 -3.13
C PHE A 139 -8.19 -7.05 -2.87
N PHE A 140 -7.67 -6.44 -3.93
CA PHE A 140 -7.01 -5.14 -3.88
C PHE A 140 -7.26 -4.40 -5.19
N GLN A 141 -7.82 -3.20 -5.10
CA GLN A 141 -8.13 -2.36 -6.25
C GLN A 141 -7.85 -0.89 -5.95
N ILE A 142 -7.39 -0.17 -6.97
CA ILE A 142 -7.28 1.28 -6.97
C ILE A 142 -8.13 1.79 -8.12
N ALA A 143 -9.16 2.55 -7.81
CA ALA A 143 -10.04 3.18 -8.79
C ALA A 143 -9.65 4.63 -9.02
N ILE A 144 -9.55 5.03 -10.29
CA ILE A 144 -9.57 6.42 -10.71
C ILE A 144 -11.00 6.70 -11.20
N PRO A 145 -11.86 7.33 -10.38
CA PRO A 145 -13.25 7.55 -10.73
C PRO A 145 -13.38 8.58 -11.86
N GLU A 146 -14.49 8.51 -12.59
CA GLU A 146 -14.92 9.59 -13.47
C GLU A 146 -15.13 10.88 -12.65
N GLN A 147 -14.77 12.02 -13.23
CA GLN A 147 -14.93 13.34 -12.62
C GLN A 147 -16.21 14.02 -13.10
#